data_AF-A0A6P1CRD9-F1
#
_entry.id   AF-A0A6P1CRD9-F1
#
_cell.length_a   1.000
_cell.length_b   1.000
_cell.length_c   1.000
_cell.angle_alpha   90.00
_cell.angle_beta   90.00
_cell.angle_gamma   90.00
#
_symmetry.space_group_name_H-M   'P 1'
#
loop_
_entity.id
_entity.type
_entity.pdbx_description
1 polymer ?
#
loop_
_entity_poly.entity_id
_entity_poly.type
_entity_poly.pdbx_seq_one_letter_code
_entity_poly.pdbx_strand_id
1 'polypeptide(L)' 'MSHHDPNSTADINHRFDFHPATTEEKRAEHGSVRHACRELAHQFDRDLPPGREKALAITQLEQAMFWANAAIARNRD' A
#
# COMPACT_ATOMS: atom_id res chain seq x y z
N MET A 1 -22.66 4.97 -0.50
CA MET A 1 -22.58 3.63 0.12
C MET A 1 -21.11 3.31 0.29
N SER A 2 -20.72 2.67 1.39
CA SER A 2 -19.34 2.23 1.60
C SER A 2 -19.17 0.82 1.03
N HIS A 3 -18.06 0.55 0.35
CA HIS A 3 -17.79 -0.72 -0.34
C HIS A 3 -16.68 -1.58 0.31
N HIS A 4 -16.17 -1.19 1.49
CA HIS A 4 -15.17 -1.97 2.23
C HIS A 4 -15.83 -2.93 3.23
N ASP A 5 -15.15 -4.03 3.53
CA ASP A 5 -15.50 -5.00 4.56
C ASP A 5 -14.27 -5.40 5.39
N PRO A 6 -14.42 -6.18 6.48
CA PRO A 6 -13.28 -6.58 7.30
C PRO A 6 -12.20 -7.38 6.56
N ASN A 7 -12.58 -8.17 5.54
CA ASN A 7 -11.64 -8.96 4.76
C ASN A 7 -10.86 -8.06 3.80
N SER A 8 -11.51 -7.13 3.12
CA SER A 8 -10.83 -6.17 2.23
C SER A 8 -9.89 -5.25 3.02
N THR A 9 -10.29 -4.85 4.23
CA THR A 9 -9.44 -4.10 5.16
C THR A 9 -8.18 -4.89 5.54
N ALA A 10 -8.34 -6.18 5.87
CA ALA A 10 -7.21 -7.05 6.21
C ALA A 10 -6.27 -7.30 5.02
N ASP A 11 -6.81 -7.48 3.81
CA ASP A 11 -6.04 -7.60 2.56
C ASP A 11 -5.20 -6.35 2.30
N ILE A 12 -5.80 -5.16 2.36
CA ILE A 12 -5.08 -3.89 2.17
C ILE A 12 -3.97 -3.75 3.20
N ASN A 13 -4.26 -4.05 4.46
CA ASN A 13 -3.24 -3.96 5.49
C ASN A 13 -2.06 -4.89 5.18
N HIS A 14 -2.34 -6.12 4.77
CA HIS A 14 -1.30 -7.07 4.38
C HIS A 14 -0.47 -6.61 3.16
N ARG A 15 -1.11 -6.09 2.12
CA ARG A 15 -0.47 -5.67 0.86
C ARG A 15 0.43 -4.44 1.01
N PHE A 16 -0.01 -3.48 1.82
CA PHE A 16 0.67 -2.18 1.95
C PHE A 16 1.57 -2.08 3.19
N ASP A 17 1.52 -3.05 4.10
CA ASP A 17 2.46 -3.13 5.23
C ASP A 17 3.85 -3.62 4.83
N PHE A 18 4.81 -3.33 5.71
CA PHE A 18 6.16 -3.84 5.63
C PHE A 18 6.36 -4.93 6.68
N HIS A 19 6.77 -6.13 6.25
CA HIS A 19 7.33 -7.14 7.14
C HIS A 19 8.86 -6.94 7.19
N PRO A 20 9.41 -6.34 8.25
CA PRO A 20 10.84 -6.05 8.31
C PRO A 20 11.67 -7.34 8.41
N ALA A 21 12.69 -7.45 7.56
CA ALA A 21 13.82 -8.36 7.79
C ALA A 21 14.74 -7.72 8.86
N THR A 22 14.43 -7.98 10.13
CA THR A 22 15.31 -7.97 11.33
C THR A 22 16.28 -6.81 11.64
N THR A 23 16.49 -5.79 10.79
CA THR A 23 17.44 -4.69 11.07
C THR A 23 16.74 -3.33 11.22
N GLU A 24 17.16 -2.58 12.25
CA GLU A 24 16.62 -1.27 12.67
C GLU A 24 16.80 -0.18 11.59
N GLU A 25 17.90 -0.26 10.84
CA GLU A 25 18.40 0.79 9.95
C GLU A 25 17.50 1.07 8.74
N LYS A 26 16.68 0.10 8.32
CA LYS A 26 15.77 0.25 7.16
C LYS A 26 14.32 0.60 7.55
N ARG A 27 14.00 0.76 8.84
CA ARG A 27 12.64 0.99 9.33
C ARG A 27 12.12 2.40 9.07
N ALA A 28 12.98 3.42 9.13
CA ALA A 28 12.53 4.82 9.20
C ALA A 28 12.21 5.45 7.83
N GLU A 29 12.84 5.00 6.74
CA GLU A 29 12.77 5.73 5.46
C GLU A 29 11.66 5.27 4.52
N HIS A 30 11.24 4.01 4.59
CA HIS A 30 10.15 3.48 3.77
C HIS A 30 8.75 3.74 4.35
N GLY A 31 8.66 4.21 5.61
CA GLY A 31 7.41 4.31 6.34
C GLY A 31 6.41 5.29 5.74
N SER A 32 6.88 6.43 5.19
CA SER A 32 6.00 7.50 4.71
C SER A 32 5.26 7.14 3.42
N VAL A 33 5.95 6.56 2.43
CA VAL A 33 5.34 6.14 1.15
C VAL A 33 4.37 4.99 1.36
N ARG A 34 4.74 4.00 2.18
CA ARG A 34 3.87 2.86 2.49
C ARG A 34 2.59 3.30 3.19
N HIS A 35 2.71 4.17 4.20
CA HIS A 35 1.56 4.75 4.88
C HIS A 35 0.66 5.48 3.88
N ALA A 36 1.21 6.36 3.04
CA ALA A 36 0.42 7.12 2.07
C ALA A 36 -0.33 6.20 1.08
N CYS A 37 0.33 5.16 0.57
CA CYS A 37 -0.31 4.19 -0.32
C CYS A 37 -1.38 3.35 0.40
N ARG A 38 -1.16 2.96 1.67
CA ARG A 38 -2.14 2.24 2.47
C ARG A 38 -3.41 3.06 2.69
N GLU A 39 -3.28 4.34 3.07
CA GLU A 39 -4.44 5.23 3.27
C GLU A 39 -5.23 5.42 1.98
N LEU A 40 -4.54 5.59 0.84
CA LEU A 40 -5.20 5.70 -0.45
C LEU A 40 -5.87 4.37 -0.88
N ALA A 41 -5.28 3.23 -0.53
CA ALA A 41 -5.91 1.92 -0.78
C ALA A 41 -7.21 1.75 0.02
N HIS A 42 -7.21 2.11 1.30
CA HIS A 42 -8.43 2.15 2.13
C HIS A 42 -9.47 3.12 1.57
N GLN A 43 -9.03 4.25 1.05
CA GLN A 43 -9.91 5.21 0.38
C GLN A 43 -10.54 4.63 -0.89
N PHE A 44 -9.77 3.94 -1.74
CA PHE A 44 -10.30 3.26 -2.93
C PHE A 44 -11.26 2.13 -2.56
N ASP A 45 -10.93 1.35 -1.53
CA ASP A 45 -11.77 0.24 -1.12
C ASP A 45 -13.13 0.70 -0.58
N ARG A 46 -13.14 1.81 0.15
CA ARG A 46 -14.38 2.42 0.64
C ARG A 46 -15.24 3.02 -0.48
N ASP A 47 -14.63 3.78 -1.40
CA ASP A 47 -15.39 4.66 -2.29
C ASP A 47 -15.67 4.07 -3.67
N LEU A 48 -14.85 3.13 -4.15
CA LEU A 48 -15.04 2.54 -5.47
C LEU A 48 -16.04 1.38 -5.43
N PRO A 49 -16.99 1.31 -6.37
CA PRO A 49 -17.87 0.16 -6.51
C PRO A 49 -17.08 -1.14 -6.72
N PRO A 50 -17.59 -2.30 -6.25
CA PRO A 50 -16.95 -3.59 -6.52
C PRO A 50 -16.91 -3.85 -8.02
N GLY A 51 -15.74 -4.21 -8.54
CA GLY A 51 -15.53 -4.42 -9.96
C GLY A 51 -14.06 -4.56 -10.35
N ARG A 52 -13.83 -4.78 -11.65
CA ARG A 52 -12.49 -4.93 -12.22
C ARG A 52 -11.66 -3.66 -12.04
N GLU A 53 -12.28 -2.49 -12.15
CA GLU A 53 -11.66 -1.18 -12.05
C GLU A 53 -11.11 -0.94 -10.64
N LYS A 54 -11.89 -1.28 -9.59
CA LYS A 54 -11.43 -1.23 -8.19
C LYS A 54 -10.23 -2.15 -7.96
N ALA A 55 -10.30 -3.39 -8.44
CA ALA A 55 -9.20 -4.33 -8.31
C ALA A 55 -7.92 -3.81 -8.99
N LEU A 56 -8.05 -3.30 -10.22
CA LEU A 56 -6.93 -2.69 -10.96
C LEU A 56 -6.38 -1.45 -10.26
N ALA A 57 -7.22 -0.57 -9.73
CA ALA A 57 -6.77 0.62 -9.02
C ALA A 57 -5.89 0.28 -7.80
N ILE A 58 -6.29 -0.71 -7.00
CA ILE A 58 -5.50 -1.16 -5.84
C ILE A 58 -4.20 -1.84 -6.29
N THR A 59 -4.24 -2.68 -7.33
CA THR A 59 -3.03 -3.33 -7.90
C THR A 59 -2.02 -2.33 -8.49
N GLN A 60 -2.49 -1.28 -9.16
CA GLN A 60 -1.61 -0.24 -9.70
C GLN A 60 -1.00 0.61 -8.58
N LEU A 61 -1.75 0.88 -7.51
CA LEU A 61 -1.25 1.58 -6.33
C LEU A 61 -0.16 0.78 -5.59
N GLU A 62 -0.33 -0.53 -5.48
CA GLU A 62 0.70 -1.42 -4.92
C GLU A 62 2.00 -1.41 -5.74
N GLN A 63 1.89 -1.43 -7.08
CA GLN A 63 3.06 -1.30 -7.96
C GLN A 63 3.72 0.07 -7.84
N ALA A 64 2.94 1.14 -7.71
CA ALA A 64 3.48 2.48 -7.46
C ALA A 64 4.28 2.52 -6.15
N MET A 65 3.74 1.95 -5.07
CA MET A 65 4.43 1.79 -3.79
C MET A 65 5.74 1.01 -3.94
N PHE A 66 5.71 -0.12 -4.67
CA PHE A 66 6.89 -0.94 -4.92
C PHE A 66 8.01 -0.14 -5.59
N TRP A 67 7.70 0.58 -6.67
CA TRP A 67 8.70 1.38 -7.39
C TRP A 67 9.18 2.59 -6.60
N ALA A 68 8.31 3.23 -5.83
CA ALA A 68 8.70 4.33 -4.94
C ALA A 68 9.68 3.87 -3.85
N ASN A 69 9.42 2.71 -3.22
CA ASN A 69 10.36 2.12 -2.27
C ASN A 69 11.68 1.71 -2.94
N ALA A 70 11.62 1.15 -4.16
CA ALA A 70 12.83 0.82 -4.91
C ALA A 70 13.65 2.07 -5.27
N ALA A 71 13.00 3.19 -5.61
CA ALA A 71 13.67 4.45 -5.89
C ALA A 71 14.39 5.00 -4.65
N ILE A 72 13.75 4.92 -3.47
CA ILE A 72 14.38 5.27 -2.18
C ILE A 72 15.58 4.35 -1.93
N ALA A 73 15.41 3.04 -2.01
CA ALA A 73 16.44 2.06 -1.68
C ALA A 73 17.66 2.07 -2.63
N ARG A 74 17.50 2.56 -3.87
CA ARG A 74 18.58 2.59 -4.88
C ARG A 74 19.33 3.91 -4.97
N ASN A 75 18.73 5.01 -4.52
CA ASN A 75 19.28 6.37 -4.71
C ASN A 75 19.54 7.10 -3.39
N ARG A 76 19.39 6.42 -2.26
CA ARG A 76 19.84 6.94 -0.97
C ARG A 76 21.17 6.28 -0.63
N ASP A 77 22.21 7.11 -0.63
CA ASP A 77 23.54 6.83 -0.08
C ASP A 77 23.53 6.97 1.46
#